data_AF-A0A2V6YL16-F1
#
_entry.id   AF-A0A2V6YL16-F1
#
_cell.length_a   1.000
_cell.length_b   1.000
_cell.length_c   1.000
_cell.angle_alpha   90.00
_cell.angle_beta   90.00
_cell.angle_gamma   90.00
#
_symmetry.space_group_name_H-M   'P 1'
#
loop_
_entity.id
_entity.type
_entity.pdbx_description
1 polymer ?
#
loop_
_entity_poly.entity_id
_entity_poly.type
_entity_poly.pdbx_seq_one_letter_code
_entity_poly.pdbx_strand_id
1 'polypeptide(L)'
;MIRGVGVRALLFVALLAALAACAGAPREQRTLQGPTALEMWVASVAARTGRMPTFDERSQWESQMDLRISRYLSQHPEVSNSPEVSNFSFLRQVGVGMSKEQALLLLGPPLGAVTDVAEIEKLARAYWPAIKAGGVTEAWVYALGWRLYFDGPRIVDITQYVERN
;
A
#
# COMPACT_ATOMS: atom_id res chain seq x y z
N MET A 1 -35.88 16.84 -39.26
CA MET A 1 -36.99 16.67 -38.30
C MET A 1 -36.82 15.32 -37.60
N ILE A 2 -36.20 15.29 -36.42
CA ILE A 2 -36.01 14.06 -35.65
C ILE A 2 -37.33 13.77 -34.90
N ARG A 3 -38.10 12.84 -35.46
CA ARG A 3 -39.39 12.37 -34.93
C ARG A 3 -39.15 11.47 -33.72
N GLY A 4 -39.59 11.91 -32.55
CA GLY A 4 -40.02 11.06 -31.44
C GLY A 4 -39.00 10.10 -30.84
N VAL A 5 -37.96 10.64 -30.18
CA VAL A 5 -37.30 9.87 -29.11
C VAL A 5 -38.33 9.72 -27.99
N GLY A 6 -38.99 8.56 -27.93
CA GLY A 6 -40.01 8.30 -26.92
C GLY A 6 -39.42 8.47 -25.52
N VAL A 7 -40.20 9.02 -24.59
CA VAL A 7 -39.81 9.20 -23.17
C VAL A 7 -39.21 7.92 -22.57
N ARG A 8 -39.66 6.76 -23.03
CA ARG A 8 -39.11 5.44 -22.68
C ARG A 8 -37.65 5.25 -23.12
N ALA A 9 -37.27 5.69 -24.33
CA ALA A 9 -35.89 5.62 -24.80
C ALA A 9 -34.96 6.56 -24.01
N LEU A 10 -35.44 7.76 -23.66
CA LEU A 10 -34.73 8.69 -22.76
C LEU A 10 -34.56 8.11 -21.34
N LEU A 11 -35.59 7.46 -20.79
CA LEU A 11 -35.51 6.78 -19.50
C LEU A 11 -34.56 5.59 -19.53
N PHE A 12 -34.53 4.81 -20.61
CA PHE A 12 -33.58 3.71 -20.77
C PHE A 12 -32.13 4.20 -20.88
N VAL A 13 -31.87 5.28 -21.62
CA VAL A 13 -30.54 5.88 -21.72
C VAL A 13 -30.10 6.48 -20.38
N ALA A 14 -30.99 7.15 -19.66
CA ALA A 14 -30.71 7.69 -18.32
C ALA A 14 -30.45 6.57 -17.30
N LEU A 15 -31.18 5.45 -17.38
CA LEU A 15 -30.97 4.28 -16.53
C LEU A 15 -29.63 3.59 -16.84
N LEU A 16 -29.28 3.45 -18.12
CA LEU A 16 -27.99 2.90 -18.55
C LEU A 16 -26.81 3.80 -18.11
N ALA A 17 -26.97 5.13 -18.21
CA ALA A 17 -25.98 6.08 -17.73
C ALA A 17 -25.82 6.06 -16.20
N ALA A 18 -26.93 5.92 -15.46
CA ALA A 18 -26.91 5.76 -14.00
C ALA A 18 -26.26 4.44 -13.56
N LEU A 19 -26.48 3.34 -14.30
CA LEU A 19 -25.84 2.06 -14.05
C LEU A 19 -24.33 2.09 -14.38
N ALA A 20 -23.91 2.82 -15.42
CA ALA A 20 -22.50 3.01 -15.75
C ALA A 20 -21.76 3.86 -14.70
N ALA A 21 -22.43 4.80 -14.04
CA ALA A 21 -21.85 5.60 -12.96
C ALA A 21 -21.64 4.81 -11.65
N CYS A 22 -22.19 3.60 -11.53
CA CYS A 22 -21.91 2.68 -10.42
C CYS A 22 -20.61 1.87 -10.62
N ALA A 23 -19.93 2.01 -11.77
CA ALA A 23 -18.55 1.59 -11.94
C ALA A 23 -17.63 2.60 -11.22
N GLY A 24 -17.59 2.50 -9.88
CA GLY A 24 -16.76 3.32 -9.00
C GLY A 24 -15.30 3.43 -9.46
N ALA A 25 -14.74 4.62 -9.25
CA ALA A 25 -13.40 5.00 -9.66
C ALA A 25 -12.31 4.11 -9.02
N PRO A 26 -11.14 3.95 -9.68
CA PRO A 26 -9.98 3.30 -9.07
C PRO A 26 -9.62 3.98 -7.75
N ARG A 27 -9.19 3.17 -6.77
CA ARG A 27 -8.76 3.69 -5.47
C ARG A 27 -7.30 4.09 -5.58
N GLU A 28 -7.08 5.39 -5.76
CA GLU A 28 -5.77 6.02 -5.74
C GLU A 28 -5.66 6.93 -4.52
N GLN A 29 -4.63 6.71 -3.68
CA GLN A 29 -4.38 7.52 -2.48
C GLN A 29 -2.89 7.71 -2.23
N ARG A 30 -2.56 8.87 -1.67
CA ARG A 30 -1.27 9.21 -1.07
C ARG A 30 -1.44 9.35 0.43
N THR A 31 -0.53 8.78 1.21
CA THR A 31 -0.68 8.68 2.68
C THR A 31 0.69 8.69 3.36
N LEU A 32 0.72 9.07 4.63
CA LEU A 32 1.93 8.97 5.47
C LEU A 32 2.08 7.60 6.13
N GLN A 33 0.98 6.84 6.21
CA GLN A 33 0.93 5.49 6.77
C GLN A 33 0.57 4.50 5.68
N GLY A 34 1.39 3.47 5.54
CA GLY A 34 1.27 2.41 4.55
C GLY A 34 0.59 1.16 5.07
N PRO A 35 0.87 -0.01 4.46
CA PRO A 35 0.27 -1.26 4.89
C PRO A 35 0.77 -1.67 6.27
N THR A 36 -0.11 -2.41 6.97
CA THR A 36 0.28 -3.15 8.16
C THR A 36 0.97 -4.47 7.78
N ALA A 37 1.82 -4.97 8.67
CA ALA A 37 2.42 -6.29 8.55
C ALA A 37 1.35 -7.40 8.46
N LEU A 38 0.23 -7.25 9.19
CA LEU A 38 -0.87 -8.21 9.18
C LEU A 38 -1.55 -8.26 7.81
N GLU A 39 -1.86 -7.11 7.21
CA GLU A 39 -2.47 -7.05 5.87
C GLU A 39 -1.58 -7.74 4.82
N MET A 40 -0.27 -7.49 4.85
CA MET A 40 0.67 -8.12 3.91
C MET A 40 0.78 -9.62 4.14
N TRP A 41 0.83 -10.06 5.40
CA TRP A 41 0.86 -11.47 5.73
C TRP A 41 -0.42 -12.20 5.28
N VAL A 42 -1.59 -11.66 5.60
CA VAL A 42 -2.89 -12.20 5.15
C VAL A 42 -2.95 -12.27 3.63
N ALA A 43 -2.58 -11.20 2.92
CA ALA A 43 -2.55 -11.18 1.46
C ALA A 43 -1.60 -12.25 0.90
N SER A 44 -0.45 -12.46 1.55
CA SER A 44 0.52 -13.48 1.15
C SER A 44 -0.01 -14.90 1.34
N VAL A 45 -0.73 -15.17 2.44
CA VAL A 45 -1.33 -16.48 2.71
C VAL A 45 -2.44 -16.76 1.70
N ALA A 46 -3.32 -15.79 1.46
CA ALA A 46 -4.39 -15.90 0.49
C ALA A 46 -3.86 -16.15 -0.92
N ALA A 47 -2.83 -15.40 -1.34
CA ALA A 47 -2.22 -15.57 -2.65
C ALA A 47 -1.56 -16.95 -2.84
N ARG A 48 -0.94 -17.51 -1.78
CA ARG A 48 -0.23 -18.80 -1.87
C ARG A 48 -1.13 -20.01 -1.72
N THR A 49 -2.18 -19.91 -0.90
CA THR A 49 -3.00 -21.07 -0.50
C THR A 49 -4.41 -21.05 -1.08
N GLY A 50 -4.86 -19.90 -1.60
CA GLY A 50 -6.24 -19.70 -2.05
C GLY A 50 -7.26 -19.59 -0.91
N ARG A 51 -6.82 -19.57 0.35
CA ARG A 51 -7.69 -19.42 1.53
C ARG A 51 -7.19 -18.34 2.48
N MET A 52 -8.09 -17.88 3.34
CA MET A 52 -7.71 -17.02 4.46
C MET A 52 -6.91 -17.80 5.52
N PRO A 53 -6.01 -17.14 6.25
CA PRO A 53 -5.31 -17.76 7.37
C PRO A 53 -6.28 -18.20 8.47
N THR A 54 -5.95 -19.29 9.16
CA THR A 54 -6.69 -19.74 10.34
C THR A 54 -6.32 -18.91 11.57
N PHE A 55 -7.10 -19.06 12.64
CA PHE A 55 -6.79 -18.43 13.93
C PHE A 55 -5.41 -18.86 14.47
N ASP A 56 -5.11 -20.16 14.40
CA ASP A 56 -3.84 -20.71 14.90
C ASP A 56 -2.65 -20.18 14.11
N GLU A 57 -2.75 -20.14 12.77
CA GLU A 57 -1.71 -19.56 11.92
C GLU A 57 -1.47 -18.09 12.25
N ARG A 58 -2.55 -17.34 12.52
CA ARG A 58 -2.46 -15.93 12.91
C ARG A 58 -1.77 -15.76 14.25
N SER A 59 -2.16 -16.54 15.25
CA SER A 59 -1.54 -16.51 16.59
C SER A 59 -0.03 -16.81 16.53
N GLN A 60 0.36 -17.80 15.73
CA GLN A 60 1.78 -18.13 15.51
C GLN A 60 2.53 -16.99 14.82
N TRP A 61 1.92 -16.39 13.78
CA TRP A 61 2.53 -15.27 13.08
C TRP A 61 2.68 -14.03 13.97
N GLU A 62 1.66 -13.68 14.77
CA GLU A 62 1.72 -12.55 15.71
C GLU A 62 2.87 -12.75 16.71
N SER A 63 3.00 -13.95 17.27
CA SER A 63 4.09 -14.30 18.20
C SER A 63 5.47 -14.17 17.54
N GLN A 64 5.62 -14.63 16.29
CA GLN A 64 6.88 -14.50 15.55
C GLN A 64 7.21 -13.04 15.21
N MET A 65 6.19 -12.24 14.89
CA MET A 65 6.36 -10.82 14.61
C MET A 65 6.85 -10.05 15.85
N ASP A 66 6.26 -10.32 17.02
CA ASP A 66 6.69 -9.72 18.29
C ASP A 66 8.14 -10.05 18.62
N LEU A 67 8.55 -11.31 18.44
CA LEU A 67 9.94 -11.71 18.66
C LEU A 67 10.91 -11.00 17.71
N ARG A 68 10.53 -10.82 16.44
CA ARG A 68 11.36 -10.11 15.44
C ARG A 68 11.51 -8.64 15.78
N ILE A 69 10.40 -7.97 16.13
CA ILE A 69 10.39 -6.56 16.53
C ILE A 69 11.23 -6.36 17.80
N SER A 70 11.02 -7.21 18.83
CA SER A 70 11.77 -7.14 20.08
C SER A 70 13.28 -7.31 19.85
N ARG A 71 13.68 -8.29 19.04
CA ARG A 71 15.09 -8.48 18.64
C ARG A 71 15.64 -7.24 17.94
N TYR A 72 14.91 -6.70 16.97
CA TYR A 72 15.34 -5.51 16.23
C TYR A 72 15.55 -4.31 17.16
N LEU A 73 14.59 -4.02 18.04
CA LEU A 73 14.68 -2.92 18.99
C LEU A 73 15.83 -3.10 19.99
N SER A 74 16.15 -4.33 20.38
CA SER A 74 17.31 -4.60 21.25
C SER A 74 18.66 -4.32 20.57
N GLN A 75 18.70 -4.42 19.23
CA GLN A 75 19.89 -4.17 18.42
C GLN A 75 20.01 -2.70 17.99
N HIS A 76 18.92 -1.93 18.07
CA HIS A 76 18.81 -0.55 17.63
C HIS A 76 18.26 0.35 18.76
N PRO A 77 19.01 0.53 19.86
CA PRO A 77 18.56 1.31 21.02
C PRO A 77 18.27 2.79 20.70
N GLU A 78 18.90 3.33 19.66
CA GLU A 78 18.61 4.66 19.11
C GLU A 78 17.21 4.76 18.51
N VAL A 79 16.72 3.68 17.91
CA VAL A 79 15.36 3.62 17.37
C VAL A 79 14.38 3.52 18.52
N SER A 80 14.65 2.69 19.54
CA SER A 80 13.75 2.41 20.67
C SER A 80 13.28 3.64 21.46
N ASN A 81 13.99 4.78 21.35
CA ASN A 81 13.64 6.03 22.03
C ASN A 81 12.96 7.06 21.10
N SER A 82 12.73 6.72 19.83
CA SER A 82 12.13 7.63 18.85
C SER A 82 10.59 7.62 18.88
N PRO A 83 9.93 8.74 18.52
CA PRO A 83 8.47 8.78 18.39
C PRO A 83 7.89 7.78 17.37
N GLU A 84 8.71 7.35 16.42
CA GLU A 84 8.35 6.42 15.34
C GLU A 84 8.18 4.97 15.83
N VAL A 85 8.70 4.64 17.03
CA VAL A 85 8.60 3.31 17.63
C VAL A 85 7.16 2.89 17.84
N SER A 86 6.28 3.80 18.26
CA SER A 86 4.88 3.45 18.52
C SER A 86 4.19 2.89 17.27
N ASN A 87 4.46 3.45 16.09
CA ASN A 87 3.89 2.93 14.84
C ASN A 87 4.53 1.58 14.45
N PHE A 88 5.84 1.43 14.69
CA PHE A 88 6.58 0.23 14.34
C PHE A 88 6.27 -0.97 15.25
N SER A 89 6.22 -0.77 16.57
CA SER A 89 6.04 -1.85 17.54
C SER A 89 4.57 -2.14 17.86
N PHE A 90 3.75 -1.09 18.00
CA PHE A 90 2.35 -1.25 18.40
C PHE A 90 1.43 -1.44 17.19
N LEU A 91 1.48 -0.53 16.20
CA LEU A 91 0.63 -0.64 15.01
C LEU A 91 1.16 -1.65 13.98
N ARG A 92 2.47 -1.98 14.06
CA ARG A 92 3.16 -2.85 13.09
C ARG A 92 2.90 -2.39 11.66
N GLN A 93 2.90 -1.07 11.48
CA GLN A 93 2.52 -0.39 10.24
C GLN A 93 3.68 0.43 9.73
N VAL A 94 3.93 0.34 8.42
CA VAL A 94 4.98 1.14 7.80
C VAL A 94 4.53 2.60 7.70
N GLY A 95 5.46 3.53 7.92
CA GLY A 95 5.22 4.96 7.76
C GLY A 95 6.39 5.69 7.13
N VAL A 96 6.11 6.89 6.62
CA VAL A 96 7.15 7.84 6.18
C VAL A 96 8.13 8.10 7.32
N GLY A 97 9.42 8.18 7.02
CA GLY A 97 10.53 8.29 7.97
C GLY A 97 11.16 6.96 8.41
N MET A 98 10.44 5.84 8.26
CA MET A 98 11.01 4.53 8.59
C MET A 98 12.17 4.16 7.66
N SER A 99 13.08 3.33 8.16
CA SER A 99 14.17 2.76 7.38
C SER A 99 13.69 1.63 6.47
N LYS A 100 14.45 1.37 5.41
CA LYS A 100 14.29 0.16 4.58
C LYS A 100 14.28 -1.13 5.39
N GLU A 101 15.12 -1.22 6.41
CA GLU A 101 15.20 -2.40 7.26
C GLU A 101 13.92 -2.60 8.08
N GLN A 102 13.36 -1.52 8.65
CA GLN A 102 12.07 -1.57 9.35
C GLN A 102 10.94 -2.01 8.40
N ALA A 103 10.92 -1.47 7.18
CA ALA A 103 9.93 -1.86 6.18
C ALA A 103 10.04 -3.34 5.79
N LEU A 104 11.27 -3.85 5.57
CA LEU A 104 11.51 -5.27 5.29
C LEU A 104 11.16 -6.17 6.48
N LEU A 105 11.38 -5.70 7.72
CA LEU A 105 11.02 -6.44 8.91
C LEU A 105 9.50 -6.61 8.98
N LEU A 106 8.74 -5.54 8.78
CA LEU A 106 7.28 -5.57 8.87
C LEU A 106 6.64 -6.29 7.67
N LEU A 107 7.02 -5.92 6.45
CA LEU A 107 6.31 -6.33 5.24
C LEU A 107 6.95 -7.52 4.52
N GLY A 108 8.20 -7.86 4.84
CA GLY A 108 9.01 -8.78 4.05
C GLY A 108 9.50 -8.15 2.74
N PRO A 109 10.07 -8.98 1.84
CA PRO A 109 10.60 -8.50 0.57
C PRO A 109 9.48 -7.93 -0.34
N PRO A 110 9.76 -6.87 -1.10
CA PRO A 110 8.81 -6.33 -2.06
C PRO A 110 8.61 -7.27 -3.26
N LEU A 111 7.50 -7.10 -3.97
CA LEU A 111 7.24 -7.79 -5.25
C LEU A 111 8.16 -7.29 -6.37
N GLY A 112 8.60 -6.03 -6.27
CA GLY A 112 9.56 -5.43 -7.17
C GLY A 112 10.17 -4.18 -6.56
N ALA A 113 11.41 -3.89 -6.93
CA ALA A 113 12.11 -2.66 -6.57
C ALA A 113 12.58 -1.98 -7.86
N VAL A 114 12.44 -0.66 -7.91
CA VAL A 114 12.70 0.15 -9.12
C VAL A 114 13.53 1.36 -8.73
N THR A 115 14.62 1.60 -9.45
CA THR A 115 15.51 2.77 -9.27
C THR A 115 15.52 3.69 -10.49
N ASP A 116 14.94 3.26 -11.62
CA ASP A 116 14.81 4.10 -12.81
C ASP A 116 13.75 5.18 -12.59
N VAL A 117 14.12 6.45 -12.85
CA VAL A 117 13.27 7.60 -12.56
C VAL A 117 11.99 7.60 -13.40
N ALA A 118 12.06 7.17 -14.67
CA ALA A 118 10.89 7.15 -15.54
C ALA A 118 9.89 6.07 -15.09
N GLU A 119 10.38 4.92 -14.62
CA GLU A 119 9.53 3.88 -14.02
C GLU A 119 8.95 4.32 -12.66
N ILE A 120 9.72 5.02 -11.82
CA ILE A 120 9.21 5.59 -10.56
C ILE A 120 8.10 6.61 -10.85
N GLU A 121 8.26 7.47 -11.86
CA GLU A 121 7.24 8.44 -12.29
C GLU A 121 5.94 7.74 -12.70
N LYS A 122 6.03 6.65 -13.48
CA LYS A 122 4.85 5.84 -13.85
C LYS A 122 4.15 5.24 -12.63
N LEU A 123 4.90 4.79 -11.63
CA LEU A 123 4.35 4.25 -10.38
C LEU A 123 3.66 5.34 -9.55
N ALA A 124 4.26 6.53 -9.49
CA ALA A 124 3.80 7.69 -8.72
C ALA A 124 2.55 8.37 -9.31
N ARG A 125 2.33 8.24 -10.63
CA ARG A 125 1.13 8.74 -11.32
C ARG A 125 0.85 10.22 -11.02
N ALA A 126 -0.37 10.54 -10.58
CA ALA A 126 -0.78 11.91 -10.27
C ALA A 126 0.02 12.53 -9.12
N TYR A 127 0.67 11.72 -8.29
CA TYR A 127 1.45 12.17 -7.14
C TYR A 127 2.94 12.42 -7.45
N TRP A 128 3.37 12.20 -8.70
CA TRP A 128 4.76 12.39 -9.10
C TRP A 128 5.36 13.75 -8.70
N PRO A 129 4.68 14.91 -8.91
CA PRO A 129 5.27 16.20 -8.54
C PRO A 129 5.63 16.30 -7.05
N ALA A 130 4.80 15.72 -6.18
CA ALA A 130 5.02 15.74 -4.74
C ALA A 130 6.12 14.75 -4.31
N ILE A 131 6.12 13.54 -4.88
CA ILE A 131 7.11 12.50 -4.60
C ILE A 131 8.51 12.92 -5.09
N LYS A 132 8.59 13.52 -6.27
CA LYS A 132 9.83 14.05 -6.85
C LYS A 132 10.45 15.13 -5.98
N ALA A 133 9.64 16.02 -5.40
CA ALA A 133 10.12 17.06 -4.50
C ALA A 133 10.76 16.49 -3.22
N GLY A 134 10.40 15.26 -2.82
CA GLY A 134 10.98 14.54 -1.70
C GLY A 134 12.31 13.83 -1.99
N GLY A 135 12.91 14.02 -3.16
CA GLY A 135 14.24 13.45 -3.47
C GLY A 135 14.25 11.94 -3.73
N VAL A 136 13.13 11.37 -4.21
CA VAL A 136 13.03 9.92 -4.42
C VAL A 136 14.12 9.37 -5.34
N THR A 137 14.69 8.22 -4.93
CA THR A 137 15.73 7.47 -5.65
C THR A 137 15.33 6.03 -5.94
N GLU A 138 14.34 5.50 -5.20
CA GLU A 138 13.89 4.12 -5.35
C GLU A 138 12.41 3.99 -4.97
N ALA A 139 11.71 3.05 -5.60
CA ALA A 139 10.35 2.67 -5.25
C ALA A 139 10.26 1.15 -5.05
N TRP A 140 9.57 0.72 -4.00
CA TRP A 140 9.21 -0.67 -3.76
C TRP A 140 7.72 -0.88 -3.98
N VAL A 141 7.38 -1.96 -4.68
CA VAL A 141 6.01 -2.37 -4.98
C VAL A 141 5.63 -3.55 -4.10
N TYR A 142 4.49 -3.43 -3.43
CA TYR A 142 3.92 -4.44 -2.54
C TYR A 142 2.54 -4.89 -3.03
N ALA A 143 2.04 -5.96 -2.42
CA ALA A 143 0.69 -6.45 -2.66
C ALA A 143 -0.37 -5.39 -2.34
N LEU A 144 -1.60 -5.62 -2.81
CA LEU A 144 -2.74 -4.70 -2.62
C LEU A 144 -2.49 -3.29 -3.16
N GLY A 145 -1.59 -3.16 -4.14
CA GLY A 145 -1.30 -1.89 -4.80
C GLY A 145 -0.49 -0.90 -3.96
N TRP A 146 0.18 -1.35 -2.89
CA TRP A 146 1.01 -0.45 -2.08
C TRP A 146 2.36 -0.17 -2.77
N ARG A 147 2.81 1.08 -2.67
CA ARG A 147 4.10 1.55 -3.18
C ARG A 147 4.77 2.41 -2.12
N LEU A 148 6.00 2.08 -1.77
CA LEU A 148 6.85 2.85 -0.86
C LEU A 148 7.94 3.54 -1.67
N TYR A 149 8.13 4.84 -1.46
CA TYR A 149 9.14 5.64 -2.14
C TYR A 149 10.25 6.01 -1.15
N PHE A 150 11.50 5.91 -1.60
CA PHE A 150 12.67 6.07 -0.76
C PHE A 150 13.59 7.18 -1.25
N ASP A 151 14.13 7.93 -0.31
CA ASP A 151 15.36 8.71 -0.48
C ASP A 151 16.46 8.01 0.34
N GLY A 152 17.43 7.39 -0.35
CA GLY A 152 18.47 6.60 0.27
C GLY A 152 17.91 5.50 1.19
N PRO A 153 18.14 5.55 2.51
CA PRO A 153 17.68 4.52 3.44
C PRO A 153 16.26 4.75 3.99
N ARG A 154 15.60 5.89 3.70
CA ARG A 154 14.38 6.33 4.38
C ARG A 154 13.17 6.38 3.44
N ILE A 155 12.00 6.00 3.96
CA ILE A 155 10.73 6.20 3.26
C ILE A 155 10.39 7.69 3.27
N VAL A 156 10.15 8.26 2.10
CA VAL A 156 9.76 9.66 1.93
C VAL A 156 8.30 9.83 1.52
N ASP A 157 7.70 8.82 0.91
CA ASP A 157 6.30 8.87 0.49
C ASP A 157 5.69 7.47 0.37
N ILE A 158 4.36 7.38 0.44
CA ILE A 158 3.61 6.14 0.32
C ILE A 158 2.35 6.39 -0.51
N THR A 159 2.13 5.53 -1.51
CA THR A 159 0.89 5.56 -2.30
C THR A 159 0.25 4.18 -2.36
N GLN A 160 -1.06 4.17 -2.58
CA GLN A 160 -1.80 2.97 -2.92
C GLN A 160 -2.60 3.23 -4.20
N TYR A 161 -2.48 2.33 -5.16
CA TYR A 161 -3.32 2.31 -6.35
C TYR A 161 -3.79 0.89 -6.61
N VAL A 162 -5.11 0.71 -6.57
CA VAL A 162 -5.81 -0.54 -6.84
C VAL A 162 -6.72 -0.30 -8.04
N GLU A 163 -6.47 -1.05 -9.10
CA GLU A 163 -7.35 -1.09 -10.28
C GLU A 163 -8.62 -1.86 -9.91
N ARG A 164 -9.80 -1.31 -10.26
CA ARG A 164 -11.08 -1.96 -9.97
C ARG A 164 -11.39 -2.91 -11.12
N ASN A 165 -11.45 -4.21 -10.83
CA ASN A 165 -11.98 -5.23 -11.75
C ASN A 165 -13.51 -5.12 -11.85
#